data_AF-A0A087MEQ9-F1
#
_entry.id   AF-A0A087MEQ9-F1
#
_cell.length_a   1.000
_cell.length_b   1.000
_cell.length_c   1.000
_cell.angle_alpha   90.00
_cell.angle_beta   90.00
_cell.angle_gamma   90.00
#
_symmetry.space_group_name_H-M   'P 1'
#
loop_
_entity.id
_entity.type
_entity.pdbx_description
1 polymer ?
#
loop_
_entity_poly.entity_id
_entity_poly.type
_entity_poly.pdbx_seq_one_letter_code
_entity_poly.pdbx_strand_id
1 'polypeptide(L)'
;MSWSDAFTIAIIEKNPIKLGKLIAEMPKISDIQEAKHAQALIQEALHIMKNEQAQLHDSMEKLKKTRAFITSAAIIASHKKEYLG
;
A
#
# COMPACT_ATOMS: atom_id res chain seq x y z
N MET A 1 -6.60 1.90 -26.75
CA MET A 1 -6.45 0.84 -25.73
C MET A 1 -7.75 0.75 -24.97
N SER A 2 -8.28 -0.45 -24.70
CA SER A 2 -9.53 -0.57 -23.92
C SER A 2 -9.25 -0.29 -22.43
N TRP A 3 -10.28 0.09 -21.68
CA TRP A 3 -10.16 0.28 -20.23
C TRP A 3 -9.66 -1.00 -19.53
N SER A 4 -10.17 -2.16 -19.93
CA SER A 4 -9.77 -3.46 -19.38
C SER A 4 -8.30 -3.78 -19.65
N ASP A 5 -7.77 -3.44 -20.82
CA ASP A 5 -6.35 -3.62 -21.13
C ASP A 5 -5.48 -2.71 -20.24
N ALA A 6 -5.88 -1.43 -20.13
CA ALA A 6 -5.18 -0.47 -19.29
C ALA A 6 -5.20 -0.87 -17.81
N PHE A 7 -6.33 -1.40 -17.34
CA PHE A 7 -6.50 -1.90 -15.98
C PHE A 7 -5.64 -3.13 -15.72
N THR A 8 -5.63 -4.08 -16.66
CA THR A 8 -4.79 -5.28 -16.59
C THR A 8 -3.31 -4.93 -16.54
N ILE A 9 -2.86 -3.97 -17.36
CA ILE A 9 -1.48 -3.47 -17.34
C ILE A 9 -1.17 -2.85 -15.98
N ALA A 10 -2.06 -2.02 -15.43
CA ALA A 10 -1.86 -1.41 -14.13
C ALA A 10 -1.76 -2.44 -12.98
N ILE A 11 -2.49 -3.57 -13.09
CA ILE A 11 -2.37 -4.72 -12.18
C ILE A 11 -0.99 -5.36 -12.31
N ILE A 12 -0.55 -5.67 -13.54
CA ILE A 12 0.76 -6.31 -13.80
C ILE A 12 1.90 -5.42 -13.31
N GLU A 13 1.82 -4.12 -13.56
CA GLU A 13 2.79 -3.11 -13.10
C GLU A 13 2.72 -2.85 -11.59
N LYS A 14 1.73 -3.40 -10.88
CA LYS A 14 1.46 -3.15 -9.46
C LYS A 14 1.48 -1.66 -9.13
N ASN A 15 0.79 -0.85 -9.94
CA ASN A 15 0.80 0.60 -9.81
C ASN A 15 -0.50 1.10 -9.16
N PRO A 16 -0.56 1.27 -7.83
CA PRO A 16 -1.78 1.64 -7.12
C PRO A 16 -2.33 3.02 -7.54
N ILE A 17 -1.46 3.94 -7.97
CA ILE A 17 -1.88 5.27 -8.45
C ILE A 17 -2.63 5.15 -9.77
N LYS A 18 -2.09 4.36 -10.72
CA LYS A 18 -2.77 4.10 -12.00
C LYS A 18 -4.07 3.33 -11.79
N LEU A 19 -4.07 2.32 -10.93
CA LEU A 19 -5.29 1.57 -10.58
C LEU A 19 -6.39 2.49 -10.04
N GLY A 20 -6.06 3.37 -9.08
CA GLY A 20 -7.03 4.32 -8.51
C GLY A 20 -7.64 5.26 -9.56
N LYS A 21 -6.84 5.77 -10.49
CA LYS A 21 -7.33 6.60 -11.60
C LYS A 21 -8.27 5.83 -12.53
N LEU A 22 -7.88 4.61 -12.91
CA LEU A 22 -8.70 3.80 -13.82
C LEU A 22 -10.01 3.33 -13.17
N ILE A 23 -10.05 3.11 -11.86
CA ILE A 23 -11.32 2.86 -11.14
C ILE A 23 -12.28 4.05 -11.29
N ALA A 24 -11.77 5.29 -11.19
CA ALA A 24 -12.60 6.49 -11.33
C ALA A 24 -13.12 6.67 -12.78
N GLU A 25 -12.39 6.17 -13.76
CA GLU A 25 -12.71 6.23 -15.20
C GLU A 25 -13.44 4.96 -15.69
N MET A 26 -13.99 4.15 -14.78
CA MET A 26 -14.63 2.89 -15.13
C MET A 26 -15.81 3.12 -16.11
N PRO A 27 -15.81 2.47 -17.28
CA PRO A 27 -16.87 2.62 -18.26
C PRO A 27 -18.17 1.98 -17.77
N LYS A 28 -19.30 2.42 -18.32
CA LYS A 28 -20.58 1.74 -18.10
C LYS A 28 -20.52 0.36 -18.74
N ILE A 29 -20.62 -0.67 -17.91
CA ILE A 29 -20.67 -2.05 -18.37
C ILE A 29 -22.11 -2.40 -18.70
N SER A 30 -22.33 -2.88 -19.92
CA SER A 30 -23.66 -3.23 -20.43
C SER A 30 -23.85 -4.75 -20.56
N ASP A 31 -22.75 -5.50 -20.64
CA ASP A 31 -22.74 -6.95 -20.81
C ASP A 31 -22.34 -7.69 -19.53
N ILE A 32 -22.97 -8.85 -19.29
CA ILE A 32 -22.73 -9.67 -18.08
C ILE A 32 -21.33 -10.29 -18.08
N GLN A 33 -20.78 -10.66 -19.24
CA GLN A 33 -19.43 -11.23 -19.31
C GLN A 33 -18.37 -10.15 -19.07
N GLU A 34 -18.56 -8.96 -19.64
CA GLU A 34 -17.73 -7.79 -19.34
C GLU A 34 -17.77 -7.45 -17.85
N ALA A 35 -18.94 -7.55 -17.21
CA ALA A 35 -19.10 -7.28 -15.78
C ALA A 35 -18.33 -8.28 -14.92
N LYS A 36 -18.43 -9.58 -15.25
CA LYS A 36 -17.66 -10.64 -14.57
C LYS A 36 -16.16 -10.45 -14.74
N HIS A 37 -15.72 -10.07 -15.93
CA HIS A 37 -14.31 -9.83 -16.22
C HIS A 37 -13.78 -8.63 -15.42
N ALA A 38 -14.49 -7.51 -15.45
CA ALA A 38 -14.13 -6.33 -14.66
C ALA A 38 -14.13 -6.62 -13.15
N GLN A 39 -15.10 -7.41 -12.66
CA GLN A 39 -15.14 -7.83 -11.27
C GLN A 39 -13.89 -8.63 -10.88
N ALA A 40 -13.46 -9.59 -11.70
CA ALA A 40 -12.26 -10.38 -11.43
C ALA A 40 -11.01 -9.50 -11.36
N LEU A 41 -10.86 -8.56 -12.30
CA LEU A 41 -9.75 -7.59 -12.30
C LEU A 41 -9.76 -6.70 -11.05
N ILE A 42 -10.92 -6.21 -10.64
CA ILE A 42 -11.06 -5.37 -9.44
C ILE A 42 -10.71 -6.18 -8.17
N GLN A 43 -11.13 -7.45 -8.10
CA GLN A 43 -10.79 -8.32 -6.97
C GLN A 43 -9.28 -8.55 -6.85
N GLU A 44 -8.60 -8.77 -7.98
CA GLU A 44 -7.15 -8.91 -8.01
C GLU A 44 -6.45 -7.62 -7.57
N ALA A 45 -6.89 -6.47 -8.09
CA ALA A 45 -6.37 -5.16 -7.68
C ALA A 45 -6.54 -4.92 -6.17
N LEU A 46 -7.70 -5.27 -5.60
CA LEU A 46 -7.95 -5.19 -4.16
C LEU A 46 -7.02 -6.10 -3.35
N HIS A 47 -6.74 -7.30 -3.85
CA HIS A 47 -5.82 -8.22 -3.19
C HIS A 47 -4.39 -7.64 -3.11
N ILE A 48 -3.90 -7.10 -4.23
CA ILE A 48 -2.58 -6.44 -4.31
C ILE A 48 -2.51 -5.27 -3.33
N MET A 49 -3.51 -4.37 -3.35
CA MET A 49 -3.53 -3.20 -2.47
C MET A 49 -3.56 -3.58 -0.99
N LYS A 50 -4.32 -4.61 -0.60
CA LYS A 50 -4.35 -5.10 0.78
C LYS A 50 -3.00 -5.64 1.23
N ASN A 51 -2.30 -6.36 0.36
CA ASN A 51 -0.99 -6.90 0.68
C ASN A 51 0.05 -5.78 0.85
N GLU A 52 0.02 -4.78 -0.04
CA GLU A 52 0.90 -3.60 0.06
C GLU A 52 0.62 -2.79 1.35
N GLN A 53 -0.66 -2.62 1.71
CA GLN A 53 -1.05 -1.98 2.96
C GLN A 53 -0.52 -2.73 4.19
N ALA A 54 -0.58 -4.08 4.17
CA ALA A 54 -0.06 -4.89 5.27
C ALA A 54 1.46 -4.76 5.41
N GLN A 55 2.19 -4.78 4.29
CA GLN A 55 3.65 -4.59 4.28
C GLN A 55 4.06 -3.20 4.78
N LEU A 56 3.32 -2.17 4.37
CA LEU A 56 3.56 -0.81 4.82
C LEU A 56 3.29 -0.67 6.32
N HIS A 57 2.22 -1.28 6.83
CA HIS A 57 1.91 -1.29 8.26
C HIS A 57 3.02 -1.97 9.08
N ASP A 58 3.49 -3.15 8.67
CA ASP A 58 4.59 -3.86 9.33
C ASP A 58 5.89 -3.02 9.32
N SER A 59 6.18 -2.37 8.19
CA SER A 59 7.33 -1.46 8.06
C SER A 59 7.22 -0.27 9.03
N MET A 60 6.04 0.33 9.14
CA MET A 60 5.79 1.44 10.08
C MET A 60 5.93 1.00 11.54
N GLU A 61 5.42 -0.19 11.90
CA GLU A 61 5.60 -0.74 13.24
C GLU A 61 7.08 -0.92 13.59
N LYS A 62 7.87 -1.47 12.66
CA LYS A 62 9.32 -1.62 12.82
C LYS A 62 10.00 -0.26 13.02
N LEU A 63 9.67 0.73 12.19
CA LEU A 63 10.20 2.09 12.33
C LEU A 63 9.84 2.72 13.68
N LYS A 64 8.60 2.52 14.15
CA LYS A 64 8.15 3.01 15.46
C LYS A 64 8.95 2.39 16.60
N LYS A 65 9.20 1.08 16.55
CA LYS A 65 10.04 0.36 17.52
C LYS A 65 11.48 0.86 17.50
N THR A 66 12.08 1.01 16.32
CA THR A 66 13.44 1.55 16.17
C THR A 66 13.56 2.97 16.72
N ARG A 67 12.58 3.84 16.42
CA ARG A 67 12.54 5.20 16.97
C ARG A 67 12.45 5.19 18.49
N ALA A 68 11.55 4.38 19.05
CA ALA A 68 11.39 4.26 20.51
C ALA A 68 12.69 3.80 21.18
N PHE A 69 13.39 2.81 20.58
CA PHE A 69 14.69 2.35 21.05
C PHE A 69 15.73 3.48 21.05
N ILE A 70 15.91 4.19 19.93
CA ILE A 70 16.87 5.30 19.83
C ILE A 70 16.56 6.39 20.85
N THR A 71 15.29 6.77 21.01
CA THR A 71 14.87 7.77 21.99
C THR A 71 15.18 7.31 23.42
N SER A 72 14.88 6.06 23.78
CA SER A 72 15.22 5.52 25.11
C SER A 72 16.73 5.47 25.36
N ALA A 73 17.53 5.10 24.36
CA ALA A 73 18.98 5.06 24.47
C ALA A 73 19.59 6.48 24.64
N ALA A 74 19.05 7.47 23.94
CA ALA A 74 19.45 8.87 24.09
C ALA A 74 19.16 9.42 25.50
N ILE A 75 18.00 9.08 26.07
CA ILE A 75 17.62 9.46 27.44
C ILE A 75 18.56 8.81 28.47
N ILE A 76 18.91 7.54 28.28
CA ILE A 76 19.85 6.83 29.17
C ILE A 76 21.25 7.45 29.07
N ALA A 77 21.69 7.80 27.86
CA ALA A 77 23.00 8.42 27.64
C ALA A 77 23.09 9.85 28.23
N SER A 78 21.99 10.61 28.24
CA SER A 78 21.96 11.94 28.85
C SER A 78 21.99 11.86 30.39
N HIS A 79 21.20 10.97 30.99
CA HIS A 79 21.19 10.75 32.44
C HIS A 79 22.57 10.29 32.94
N LYS A 80 23.27 9.42 32.21
CA LYS A 80 24.61 8.95 32.62
C LYS A 80 25.66 10.07 32.68
N LYS A 81 25.49 11.16 31.93
CA LYS A 81 26.41 12.32 31.96
C LYS A 81 26.18 13.23 33.17
N GLU A 82 24.96 13.30 33.71
CA GLU A 82 24.63 14.16 34.86
C GLU A 82 25.13 13.59 36.20
N TYR A 83 25.30 12.27 36.32
CA TYR A 83 25.77 11.62 37.56
C TYR A 83 27.28 11.33 37.61
N LEU A 84 28.03 11.70 36.57
CA LEU A 84 29.49 11.52 36.48
C LEU A 84 30.26 12.86 36.48
N GLY A 85 29.57 13.98 36.75
CA GLY A 85 30.14 15.32 36.89
C GLY A 85 30.23 15.76 38.34
#